data_AF-A0AAD9F533-F1
#
_entry.id   AF-A0AAD9F533-F1
#
_cell.length_a   1.000
_cell.length_b   1.000
_cell.length_c   1.000
_cell.angle_alpha   90.00
_cell.angle_beta   90.00
_cell.angle_gamma   90.00
#
_symmetry.space_group_name_H-M   'P 1'
#
loop_
_entity.id
_entity.type
_entity.pdbx_description
1 polymer ?
#
loop_
_entity_poly.entity_id
_entity_poly.type
_entity_poly.pdbx_seq_one_letter_code
_entity_poly.pdbx_strand_id
1 'polypeptide(L)'
;MKEVGKKPKCQFVHQNVSDVSAHDKNLRDRKLLLQQLNEMTQAAAKMEKKNENMSFTDVMEYSPDTGNWYIPGLWNGNPPMAAVNAGYSEAVYELKKNIIHILGSCGSSANNISEFTEWMKSLWTAVKHENFIFSFRNSLVADAYMRLCKEFNKWEWEFKKEMYTWVTQAETRISNFCTAADKSNISDMRTSHAIEKRSFDRAV
;
A
#
# COMPACT_ATOMS: atom_id res chain seq x y z
N MET A 1 -5.34 4.81 13.70
CA MET A 1 -6.40 5.47 14.52
C MET A 1 -7.34 4.41 15.09
N LYS A 2 -7.32 4.17 16.41
CA LYS A 2 -8.47 3.53 17.08
C LYS A 2 -9.70 4.39 16.84
N GLU A 3 -10.83 3.75 16.56
CA GLU A 3 -12.12 4.31 16.15
C GLU A 3 -12.47 5.62 16.84
N VAL A 4 -12.03 6.75 16.26
CA VAL A 4 -12.70 8.02 16.51
C VAL A 4 -13.98 7.89 15.69
N GLY A 5 -15.06 7.40 16.29
CA GLY A 5 -16.33 7.04 15.62
C GLY A 5 -17.07 8.20 14.95
N LYS A 6 -16.36 9.26 14.56
CA LYS A 6 -16.86 10.38 13.79
C LYS A 6 -16.45 10.22 12.34
N LYS A 7 -17.44 10.20 11.46
CA LYS A 7 -17.28 10.18 10.02
C LYS A 7 -17.38 11.62 9.49
N PRO A 8 -16.27 12.27 9.09
CA PRO A 8 -16.34 13.65 8.63
C PRO A 8 -16.98 13.72 7.24
N LYS A 9 -17.72 14.80 6.97
CA LYS A 9 -18.22 15.13 5.63
C LYS A 9 -17.11 15.76 4.80
N CYS A 10 -16.90 15.27 3.59
CA CYS A 10 -15.86 15.73 2.67
C CYS A 10 -16.47 16.47 1.47
N GLN A 11 -15.80 17.55 1.04
CA GLN A 11 -16.16 18.37 -0.12
C GLN A 11 -14.89 18.65 -0.92
N PHE A 12 -14.89 18.34 -2.23
CA PHE A 12 -13.79 18.64 -3.14
C PHE A 12 -14.05 19.95 -3.87
N VAL A 13 -13.04 20.82 -3.88
CA VAL A 13 -13.10 22.11 -4.56
C VAL A 13 -12.01 22.15 -5.63
N HIS A 14 -12.43 22.17 -6.88
CA HIS A 14 -11.59 22.31 -8.06
C HIS A 14 -11.47 23.80 -8.41
N GLN A 15 -10.25 24.33 -8.37
CA GLN A 15 -9.99 25.75 -8.63
C GLN A 15 -9.47 25.97 -10.06
N ASN A 16 -9.63 27.19 -10.58
CA ASN A 16 -9.17 27.61 -11.90
C ASN A 16 -9.75 26.78 -13.05
N VAL A 17 -11.03 26.44 -12.93
CA VAL A 17 -11.73 25.67 -13.95
C VAL A 17 -12.10 26.62 -15.11
N SER A 18 -11.66 26.30 -16.32
CA SER A 18 -11.81 27.18 -17.49
C SER A 18 -13.18 27.09 -18.17
N ASP A 19 -13.90 25.98 -18.02
CA ASP A 19 -15.21 25.76 -18.63
C ASP A 19 -16.33 26.00 -17.62
N VAL A 20 -17.25 26.92 -17.94
CA VAL A 20 -18.46 27.22 -17.14
C VAL A 20 -19.39 26.00 -17.01
N SER A 21 -19.29 25.04 -17.94
CA SER A 21 -20.04 23.77 -17.95
C SER A 21 -19.26 22.59 -17.37
N ALA A 22 -18.10 22.84 -16.74
CA ALA A 22 -17.30 21.78 -16.11
C ALA A 22 -18.03 21.04 -15.00
N HIS A 23 -19.06 21.65 -14.39
CA HIS A 23 -19.93 20.94 -13.45
C HIS A 23 -20.61 19.74 -14.15
N ASP A 24 -21.25 19.96 -15.30
CA ASP A 24 -22.02 18.90 -15.97
C ASP A 24 -21.15 17.94 -16.79
N LYS A 25 -20.04 18.43 -17.34
CA LYS A 25 -19.18 17.64 -18.25
C LYS A 25 -18.28 16.63 -17.54
N ASN A 26 -18.02 16.79 -16.24
CA ASN A 26 -17.02 15.99 -15.51
C ASN A 26 -17.57 14.77 -14.76
N LEU A 27 -18.74 14.23 -15.15
CA LEU A 27 -19.29 13.01 -14.54
C LEU A 27 -18.31 11.82 -14.58
N ARG A 28 -17.53 11.69 -15.65
CA ARG A 28 -16.49 10.65 -15.76
C ARG A 28 -15.37 10.86 -14.76
N ASP A 29 -14.90 12.10 -14.63
CA ASP A 29 -13.79 12.45 -13.74
C ASP A 29 -14.18 12.28 -12.27
N ARG A 30 -15.45 12.57 -11.91
CA ARG A 30 -15.99 12.32 -10.57
C ARG A 30 -15.96 10.83 -10.21
N LYS A 31 -16.38 9.96 -11.15
CA LYS A 31 -16.33 8.50 -10.96
C LYS A 31 -14.89 8.01 -10.85
N LEU A 32 -14.00 8.51 -11.69
CA LEU A 32 -12.58 8.18 -11.65
C LEU A 32 -11.95 8.59 -10.33
N LEU A 33 -12.24 9.80 -9.84
CA LEU A 33 -11.76 10.29 -8.55
C LEU A 33 -12.23 9.39 -7.41
N LEU A 34 -13.53 9.04 -7.37
CA LEU A 34 -14.04 8.13 -6.33
C LEU A 34 -13.37 6.75 -6.40
N GLN A 35 -13.13 6.23 -7.60
CA GLN A 35 -12.43 4.96 -7.77
C GLN A 35 -10.99 5.02 -7.24
N GLN A 36 -10.25 6.09 -7.56
CA GLN A 36 -8.90 6.30 -7.04
C GLN A 36 -8.88 6.43 -5.51
N LEU A 37 -9.84 7.16 -4.94
CA LEU A 37 -9.98 7.30 -3.49
C LEU A 37 -10.24 5.94 -2.82
N ASN A 38 -11.15 5.13 -3.39
CA ASN A 38 -11.44 3.79 -2.89
C ASN A 38 -10.20 2.88 -2.94
N GLU A 39 -9.44 2.92 -4.04
CA GLU A 39 -8.22 2.12 -4.19
C GLU A 39 -7.17 2.50 -3.14
N MET A 40 -6.95 3.81 -2.94
CA MET A 40 -6.02 4.31 -1.93
C MET A 40 -6.45 3.95 -0.51
N THR A 41 -7.76 4.03 -0.20
CA THR A 41 -8.32 3.62 1.10
C THR A 41 -8.14 2.12 1.33
N GLN A 42 -8.40 1.29 0.32
CA GLN A 42 -8.21 -0.16 0.45
C GLN A 42 -6.74 -0.54 0.63
N ALA A 43 -5.83 0.13 -0.09
CA ALA A 43 -4.39 -0.06 0.08
C ALA A 43 -3.95 0.31 1.51
N ALA A 44 -4.41 1.46 2.03
CA ALA A 44 -4.13 1.86 3.41
C ALA A 44 -4.68 0.85 4.44
N ALA A 45 -5.92 0.37 4.25
CA ALA A 45 -6.53 -0.62 5.15
C ALA A 45 -5.74 -1.94 5.19
N LYS A 46 -5.26 -2.43 4.04
CA LYS A 46 -4.40 -3.63 3.95
C LYS A 46 -3.09 -3.44 4.72
N MET A 47 -2.46 -2.28 4.59
CA MET A 47 -1.20 -1.97 5.30
C MET A 47 -1.41 -1.87 6.81
N GLU A 48 -2.56 -1.37 7.27
CA GLU A 48 -2.94 -1.35 8.68
C GLU A 48 -3.43 -2.71 9.22
N LYS A 49 -3.40 -3.78 8.40
CA LYS A 49 -3.89 -5.12 8.74
C LYS A 49 -5.37 -5.13 9.16
N LYS A 50 -6.19 -4.24 8.58
CA LYS A 50 -7.64 -4.30 8.73
C LYS A 50 -8.19 -5.30 7.71
N ASN A 51 -8.97 -6.28 8.19
CA ASN A 51 -9.49 -7.39 7.36
C ASN A 51 -10.72 -7.00 6.51
N GLU A 52 -11.18 -5.76 6.60
CA GLU A 52 -12.39 -5.29 5.92
C GLU A 52 -12.04 -4.58 4.61
N ASN A 53 -12.80 -4.89 3.55
CA ASN A 53 -12.78 -4.11 2.31
C ASN A 53 -13.46 -2.76 2.58
N MET A 54 -12.69 -1.78 3.03
CA MET A 54 -13.16 -0.43 3.28
C MET A 54 -13.18 0.39 2.00
N SER A 55 -14.31 1.03 1.71
CA SER A 55 -14.42 2.09 0.71
C SER A 55 -14.12 3.45 1.33
N PHE A 56 -13.79 4.44 0.50
CA PHE A 56 -13.60 5.83 0.93
C PHE A 56 -14.86 6.35 1.65
N THR A 57 -16.03 6.00 1.13
CA THR A 57 -17.32 6.36 1.70
C THR A 57 -17.60 5.70 3.04
N ASP A 58 -16.86 4.68 3.47
CA ASP A 58 -16.99 4.12 4.82
C ASP A 58 -16.23 4.95 5.86
N VAL A 59 -15.09 5.52 5.45
CA VAL A 59 -14.22 6.35 6.30
C VAL A 59 -14.69 7.80 6.36
N MET A 60 -15.17 8.36 5.26
CA MET A 60 -15.65 9.74 5.16
C MET A 60 -17.00 9.79 4.46
N GLU A 61 -17.87 10.71 4.86
CA GLU A 61 -19.15 10.92 4.20
C GLU A 61 -18.94 11.81 2.97
N TYR A 62 -19.14 11.22 1.79
CA TYR A 62 -18.91 11.88 0.52
C TYR A 62 -19.95 11.42 -0.51
N SER A 63 -20.51 12.39 -1.23
CA SER A 63 -21.41 12.15 -2.36
C SER A 63 -20.77 12.71 -3.63
N PRO A 64 -20.54 11.92 -4.69
CA PRO A 64 -20.00 12.41 -5.95
C PRO A 64 -20.86 13.49 -6.62
N ASP A 65 -22.17 13.48 -6.37
CA ASP A 65 -23.10 14.39 -7.03
C ASP A 65 -23.11 15.77 -6.37
N THR A 66 -23.05 15.81 -5.03
CA THR A 66 -23.16 17.05 -4.25
C THR A 66 -21.87 17.49 -3.58
N GLY A 67 -20.83 16.65 -3.63
CA GLY A 67 -19.55 16.85 -2.95
C GLY A 67 -18.46 17.48 -3.80
N ASN A 68 -18.73 17.87 -5.06
CA ASN A 68 -17.74 18.43 -5.97
C ASN A 68 -18.13 19.84 -6.42
N TRP A 69 -17.22 20.79 -6.21
CA TRP A 69 -17.37 22.19 -6.55
C TRP A 69 -16.33 22.60 -7.58
N TYR A 70 -16.77 23.32 -8.61
CA TYR A 70 -15.90 23.82 -9.67
C TYR A 70 -15.93 25.34 -9.61
N ILE A 71 -14.83 25.94 -9.15
CA ILE A 71 -14.68 27.38 -9.05
C ILE A 71 -13.88 27.85 -10.26
N PRO A 72 -14.43 28.76 -11.07
CA PRO A 72 -13.72 29.26 -12.24
C PRO A 72 -12.52 30.12 -11.83
N GLY A 73 -11.66 30.48 -12.78
CA GLY A 73 -10.57 31.43 -12.50
C GLY A 73 -11.12 32.81 -12.12
N LEU A 74 -10.44 33.50 -11.19
CA LEU A 74 -10.79 34.89 -10.82
C LEU A 74 -10.71 35.85 -12.02
N TRP A 75 -9.78 35.59 -12.93
CA TRP A 75 -9.54 36.40 -14.13
C TRP A 75 -9.97 35.63 -15.37
N ASN A 76 -10.60 36.30 -16.33
CA ASN A 76 -10.96 35.72 -17.64
C ASN A 76 -9.76 35.58 -18.61
N GLY A 77 -8.54 35.77 -18.13
CA GLY A 77 -7.31 35.75 -18.93
C GLY A 77 -6.08 36.09 -18.09
N ASN A 78 -4.99 36.46 -18.73
CA ASN A 78 -3.74 36.79 -18.05
C ASN A 78 -3.72 38.27 -17.58
N PRO A 79 -3.51 38.55 -16.28
CA PRO A 79 -3.27 39.90 -15.78
C PRO A 79 -2.04 40.54 -16.47
N PRO A 80 -1.94 41.89 -16.53
CA PRO A 80 -2.76 42.87 -15.80
C PRO A 80 -4.03 43.32 -16.54
N MET A 81 -4.19 43.01 -17.82
CA MET A 81 -5.32 43.50 -18.64
C MET A 81 -6.57 42.60 -18.59
N ALA A 82 -6.54 41.49 -17.86
CA ALA A 82 -7.67 40.58 -17.76
C ALA A 82 -8.80 41.16 -16.89
N ALA A 83 -10.04 41.02 -17.35
CA ALA A 83 -11.22 41.38 -16.56
C ALA A 83 -11.49 40.35 -15.45
N VAL A 84 -12.08 40.82 -14.35
CA VAL A 84 -12.54 39.95 -13.25
C VAL A 84 -13.72 39.11 -13.74
N ASN A 85 -13.70 37.82 -13.40
CA ASN A 85 -14.76 36.87 -13.69
C ASN A 85 -15.87 36.96 -12.63
N ALA A 86 -17.05 37.45 -13.01
CA ALA A 86 -18.21 37.48 -12.12
C ALA A 86 -18.68 36.08 -11.68
N GLY A 87 -18.47 35.06 -12.53
CA GLY A 87 -18.80 33.68 -12.20
C GLY A 87 -17.99 33.12 -11.03
N TYR A 88 -16.81 33.70 -10.74
CA TYR A 88 -16.04 33.36 -9.53
C TYR A 88 -16.82 33.71 -8.27
N SER A 89 -17.31 34.95 -8.16
CA SER A 89 -18.05 35.40 -6.99
C SER A 89 -19.35 34.62 -6.79
N GLU A 90 -20.04 34.27 -7.88
CA GLU A 90 -21.26 33.46 -7.83
C GLU A 90 -20.98 32.04 -7.34
N ALA A 91 -19.98 31.36 -7.91
CA ALA A 91 -19.60 30.01 -7.48
C ALA A 91 -19.15 29.96 -6.02
N VAL A 92 -18.39 30.96 -5.55
CA VAL A 92 -17.97 31.07 -4.14
C VAL A 92 -19.17 31.32 -3.23
N TYR A 93 -20.12 32.16 -3.66
CA TYR A 93 -21.33 32.43 -2.89
C TYR A 93 -22.18 31.17 -2.71
N GLU A 94 -22.40 30.41 -3.79
CA GLU A 94 -23.15 29.14 -3.74
C GLU A 94 -22.44 28.09 -2.87
N LEU A 95 -21.12 27.95 -2.98
CA LEU A 95 -20.33 27.08 -2.11
C LEU A 95 -20.50 27.47 -0.63
N LYS A 96 -20.41 28.78 -0.31
CA LYS A 96 -20.59 29.28 1.06
C LYS A 96 -21.98 28.94 1.60
N LYS A 97 -23.02 29.16 0.79
CA LYS A 97 -24.40 28.82 1.15
C LYS A 97 -24.57 27.33 1.43
N ASN A 98 -23.96 26.48 0.59
CA ASN A 98 -24.00 25.04 0.77
C ASN A 98 -23.27 24.60 2.06
N ILE A 99 -22.09 25.12 2.34
CA ILE A 99 -21.34 24.81 3.58
C ILE A 99 -22.18 25.17 4.82
N ILE A 100 -22.78 26.37 4.85
CA ILE A 100 -23.66 26.80 5.95
C ILE A 100 -24.87 25.85 6.07
N HIS A 101 -25.47 25.45 4.95
CA HIS A 101 -26.58 24.50 4.94
C HIS A 101 -26.17 23.13 5.50
N ILE A 102 -25.01 22.58 5.08
CA ILE A 102 -24.48 21.32 5.61
C ILE A 102 -24.25 21.42 7.11
N LEU A 103 -23.61 22.50 7.58
CA LEU A 103 -23.36 22.73 9.00
C LEU A 103 -24.66 22.85 9.80
N GLY A 104 -25.67 23.55 9.27
CA GLY A 104 -26.98 23.68 9.91
C GLY A 104 -27.83 22.41 9.90
N SER A 105 -27.66 21.54 8.89
CA SER A 105 -28.35 20.25 8.79
C SER A 105 -27.76 19.16 9.69
N CYS A 106 -26.56 19.40 10.24
CA CYS A 106 -25.89 18.45 11.11
C CYS A 106 -26.58 18.43 12.48
N GLY A 107 -27.44 17.43 12.71
CA GLY A 107 -28.18 17.24 13.97
C GLY A 107 -27.33 16.86 15.18
N SER A 108 -26.01 17.06 15.14
CA SER A 108 -25.15 16.81 16.30
C SER A 108 -25.43 17.83 17.39
N SER A 109 -25.53 17.38 18.65
CA SER A 109 -25.46 18.27 19.81
C SER A 109 -24.26 19.18 19.65
N ALA A 110 -24.48 20.50 19.66
CA ALA A 110 -23.42 21.49 19.56
C ALA A 110 -22.43 21.24 20.70
N ASN A 111 -21.29 20.59 20.39
CA ASN A 111 -20.24 20.43 21.40
C ASN A 111 -19.82 21.83 21.84
N ASN A 112 -19.72 22.04 23.13
CA ASN A 112 -19.25 23.33 23.64
C ASN A 112 -17.82 23.59 23.14
N ILE A 113 -17.41 24.87 23.05
CA ILE A 113 -16.05 25.23 22.61
C ILE A 113 -14.98 24.50 23.45
N SER A 114 -15.26 24.28 24.74
CA SER A 114 -14.38 23.51 25.63
C SER A 114 -14.22 22.05 25.19
N GLU A 115 -15.33 21.36 24.91
CA GLU A 115 -15.34 19.97 24.43
C GLU A 115 -14.63 19.85 23.08
N PHE A 116 -14.85 20.81 22.17
CA PHE A 116 -14.12 20.87 20.90
C PHE A 116 -12.61 21.02 21.13
N THR A 117 -12.21 21.87 22.07
CA THR A 117 -10.79 22.10 22.37
C THR A 117 -10.14 20.86 22.98
N GLU A 118 -10.82 20.18 23.90
CA GLU A 118 -10.36 18.91 24.46
C GLU A 118 -10.26 17.82 23.39
N TRP A 119 -11.27 17.73 22.52
CA TRP A 119 -11.26 16.82 21.39
C TRP A 119 -10.08 17.08 20.45
N MET A 120 -9.81 18.34 20.10
CA MET A 120 -8.66 18.72 19.27
C MET A 120 -7.32 18.36 19.92
N LYS A 121 -7.17 18.57 21.24
CA LYS A 121 -5.97 18.18 21.98
C LYS A 121 -5.77 16.66 22.00
N SER A 122 -6.86 15.92 22.21
CA SER A 122 -6.86 14.46 22.18
C SER A 122 -6.49 13.94 20.79
N LEU A 123 -7.11 14.47 19.73
CA LEU A 123 -6.81 14.14 18.34
C LEU A 123 -5.34 14.41 18.00
N TRP A 124 -4.81 15.58 18.36
CA TRP A 124 -3.41 15.93 18.14
C TRP A 124 -2.44 14.99 18.87
N THR A 125 -2.79 14.59 20.09
CA THR A 125 -1.99 13.64 20.85
C THR A 125 -2.01 12.26 20.19
N ALA A 126 -3.17 11.77 19.75
CA ALA A 126 -3.26 10.53 19.00
C ALA A 126 -2.44 10.59 17.71
N VAL A 127 -2.52 11.70 16.97
CA VAL A 127 -1.76 11.88 15.73
C VAL A 127 -0.25 11.80 15.96
N LYS A 128 0.27 12.36 17.05
CA LYS A 128 1.72 12.29 17.36
C LYS A 128 2.22 10.87 17.66
N HIS A 129 1.37 9.98 18.15
CA HIS A 129 1.76 8.62 18.57
C HIS A 129 1.44 7.56 17.50
N GLU A 130 0.77 7.93 16.42
CA GLU A 130 0.46 7.04 15.30
C GLU A 130 1.61 7.08 14.28
N ASN A 131 2.03 5.90 13.82
CA ASN A 131 2.99 5.77 12.73
C ASN A 131 2.25 5.92 11.38
N PHE A 132 1.84 7.14 11.04
CA PHE A 132 1.16 7.38 9.76
C PHE A 132 2.08 7.14 8.58
N ILE A 133 1.54 6.49 7.55
CA ILE A 133 2.06 6.62 6.20
C ILE A 133 1.67 8.02 5.74
N PHE A 134 2.62 8.95 5.79
CA PHE A 134 2.44 10.41 5.74
C PHE A 134 1.71 10.95 4.48
N SER A 135 1.39 10.12 3.49
CA SER A 135 0.53 10.53 2.37
C SER A 135 -0.19 9.34 1.70
N PHE A 136 -1.42 9.57 1.24
CA PHE A 136 -2.18 8.62 0.39
C PHE A 136 -1.45 8.25 -0.91
N ARG A 137 -0.58 9.13 -1.44
CA ARG A 137 0.26 8.80 -2.60
C ARG A 137 1.32 7.75 -2.29
N ASN A 138 1.75 7.67 -1.04
CA ASN A 138 2.72 6.66 -0.62
C ASN A 138 2.07 5.29 -0.39
N SER A 139 0.74 5.17 -0.23
CA SER A 139 0.13 3.86 0.04
C SER A 139 0.12 2.96 -1.21
N LEU A 140 -0.19 3.49 -2.40
CA LEU A 140 -0.12 2.72 -3.64
C LEU A 140 1.31 2.32 -3.99
N VAL A 141 2.25 3.25 -3.83
CA VAL A 141 3.68 3.00 -4.06
C VAL A 141 4.21 1.98 -3.06
N ALA A 142 3.84 2.10 -1.78
CA ALA A 142 4.24 1.14 -0.75
C ALA A 142 3.59 -0.24 -0.93
N ASP A 143 2.32 -0.31 -1.38
CA ASP A 143 1.68 -1.60 -1.71
C ASP A 143 2.39 -2.27 -2.89
N ALA A 144 2.69 -1.52 -3.96
CA ALA A 144 3.44 -2.03 -5.09
C ALA A 144 4.85 -2.51 -4.68
N TYR A 145 5.55 -1.73 -3.86
CA TYR A 145 6.85 -2.09 -3.31
C TYR A 145 6.77 -3.35 -2.44
N MET A 146 5.79 -3.44 -1.54
CA MET A 146 5.58 -4.60 -0.68
C MET A 146 5.28 -5.87 -1.48
N ARG A 147 4.47 -5.78 -2.56
CA ARG A 147 4.22 -6.89 -3.48
C ARG A 147 5.49 -7.34 -4.18
N LEU A 148 6.31 -6.40 -4.64
CA LEU A 148 7.60 -6.70 -5.27
C LEU A 148 8.55 -7.40 -4.30
N CYS A 149 8.68 -6.89 -3.06
CA CYS A 149 9.49 -7.54 -2.02
C CYS A 149 9.00 -8.96 -1.71
N LYS A 150 7.68 -9.19 -1.72
CA LYS A 150 7.11 -10.52 -1.49
C LYS A 150 7.52 -11.52 -2.57
N GLU A 151 7.41 -11.16 -3.85
CA GLU A 151 7.84 -12.02 -4.96
C GLU A 151 9.36 -12.20 -4.97
N PHE A 152 10.11 -11.14 -4.71
CA PHE A 152 11.57 -11.21 -4.60
C PHE A 152 12.02 -12.20 -3.51
N ASN A 153 11.47 -12.08 -2.29
CA ASN A 153 11.80 -12.98 -1.19
C ASN A 153 11.40 -14.43 -1.48
N LYS A 154 10.31 -14.65 -2.24
CA LYS A 154 9.91 -15.98 -2.69
C LYS A 154 10.95 -16.58 -3.64
N TRP A 155 11.41 -15.81 -4.64
CA TRP A 155 12.45 -16.27 -5.55
C TRP A 155 13.78 -16.50 -4.85
N GLU A 156 14.17 -15.62 -3.93
CA GLU A 156 15.37 -15.80 -3.12
C GLU A 156 15.31 -17.11 -2.33
N TRP A 157 14.15 -17.42 -1.74
CA TRP A 157 13.97 -18.66 -0.98
C TRP A 157 14.03 -19.91 -1.86
N GLU A 158 13.34 -19.92 -3.01
CA GLU A 158 13.42 -21.03 -3.97
C GLU A 158 14.84 -21.23 -4.50
N PHE A 159 15.53 -20.15 -4.84
CA PHE A 159 16.92 -20.20 -5.27
C PHE A 159 17.82 -20.81 -4.19
N LYS A 160 17.69 -20.34 -2.95
CA LYS A 160 18.45 -20.85 -1.81
C LYS A 160 18.19 -22.33 -1.57
N LYS A 161 16.93 -22.77 -1.70
CA LYS A 161 16.53 -24.17 -1.57
C LYS A 161 17.13 -25.06 -2.66
N GLU A 162 17.09 -24.63 -3.91
CA GLU A 162 17.72 -25.35 -5.03
C GLU A 162 19.24 -25.45 -4.84
N MET A 163 19.88 -24.36 -4.42
CA MET A 163 21.31 -24.35 -4.13
C MET A 163 21.67 -25.30 -2.99
N TYR A 164 20.91 -25.31 -1.89
CA TYR A 164 21.11 -26.28 -0.81
C TYR A 164 20.95 -27.71 -1.29
N THR A 165 19.90 -27.99 -2.07
CA THR A 165 19.64 -29.34 -2.60
C THR A 165 20.79 -29.79 -3.49
N TRP A 166 21.30 -28.92 -4.35
CA TRP A 166 22.44 -29.20 -5.20
C TRP A 166 23.72 -29.46 -4.40
N VAL A 167 24.03 -28.63 -3.41
CA VAL A 167 25.20 -28.81 -2.53
C VAL A 167 25.10 -30.13 -1.77
N THR A 168 23.97 -30.43 -1.15
CA THR A 168 23.78 -31.69 -0.42
C THR A 168 23.89 -32.90 -1.33
N GLN A 169 23.36 -32.83 -2.56
CA GLN A 169 23.53 -33.90 -3.55
C GLN A 169 25.00 -34.07 -3.97
N ALA A 170 25.73 -32.97 -4.18
CA ALA A 170 27.14 -33.00 -4.52
C ALA A 170 27.99 -33.57 -3.38
N GLU A 171 27.77 -33.12 -2.14
CA GLU A 171 28.40 -33.67 -0.94
C GLU A 171 28.10 -35.16 -0.80
N THR A 172 26.84 -35.56 -0.94
CA THR A 172 26.43 -36.98 -0.90
C THR A 172 27.15 -37.79 -1.97
N ARG A 173 27.28 -37.27 -3.21
CA ARG A 173 28.03 -37.93 -4.29
C ARG A 173 29.51 -38.07 -3.94
N ILE A 174 30.14 -37.02 -3.40
CA ILE A 174 31.55 -37.05 -2.99
C ILE A 174 31.75 -38.05 -1.84
N SER A 175 30.92 -38.03 -0.80
CA SER A 175 30.98 -38.97 0.32
C SER A 175 30.78 -40.43 -0.12
N ASN A 176 29.85 -40.67 -1.05
CA ASN A 176 29.63 -42.00 -1.63
C ASN A 176 30.84 -42.47 -2.47
N PHE A 177 31.54 -41.55 -3.15
CA PHE A 177 32.78 -41.88 -3.86
C PHE A 177 33.94 -42.22 -2.91
N CYS A 178 34.16 -41.42 -1.86
CA CYS A 178 35.21 -41.72 -0.87
C CYS A 178 34.97 -43.08 -0.17
N THR A 179 33.72 -43.37 0.22
CA THR A 179 33.40 -44.65 0.86
C THR A 179 33.49 -45.86 -0.08
N ALA A 180 33.28 -45.68 -1.40
CA ALA A 180 33.51 -46.72 -2.40
C ALA A 180 35.00 -46.97 -2.66
N ALA A 181 35.82 -45.91 -2.70
CA ALA A 181 37.27 -46.00 -2.84
C ALA A 181 37.92 -46.67 -1.60
N ASP A 182 37.43 -46.37 -0.40
CA ASP A 182 37.89 -47.05 0.82
C ASP A 182 37.52 -48.55 0.81
N LYS A 183 36.33 -48.91 0.30
CA LYS A 183 35.93 -50.32 0.14
C LYS A 183 36.75 -51.05 -0.92
N SER A 184 37.09 -50.42 -2.05
CA SER A 184 37.93 -51.03 -3.08
C SER A 184 39.37 -51.21 -2.61
N ASN A 185 39.92 -50.24 -1.89
CA ASN A 185 41.27 -50.34 -1.31
C ASN A 185 41.35 -51.46 -0.26
N ILE A 186 40.31 -51.64 0.57
CA ILE A 186 40.24 -52.74 1.55
C ILE A 186 40.06 -54.10 0.86
N SER A 187 39.29 -54.19 -0.23
CA SER A 187 39.16 -55.44 -0.98
C SER A 187 40.45 -55.83 -1.69
N ASP A 188 41.16 -54.86 -2.29
CA ASP A 188 42.42 -55.10 -3.01
C ASP A 188 43.56 -55.49 -2.07
N MET A 189 43.62 -54.93 -0.85
CA MET A 189 44.55 -55.39 0.20
C MET A 189 44.24 -56.81 0.67
N ARG A 190 42.96 -57.20 0.78
CA ARG A 190 42.59 -58.57 1.18
C ARG A 190 42.89 -59.61 0.11
N THR A 191 42.67 -59.30 -1.17
CA THR A 191 43.00 -60.20 -2.28
C THR A 191 44.51 -60.37 -2.43
N SER A 192 45.29 -59.28 -2.34
CA SER A 192 46.76 -59.37 -2.37
C SER A 192 47.32 -60.20 -1.21
N HIS A 193 46.81 -60.02 0.02
CA HIS A 193 47.23 -60.83 1.17
C HIS A 193 46.81 -62.32 1.06
N ALA A 194 45.67 -62.61 0.44
CA ALA A 194 45.22 -63.99 0.17
C ALA A 194 46.04 -64.68 -0.95
N ILE A 195 46.49 -63.92 -1.95
CA ILE A 195 47.40 -64.41 -3.01
C ILE A 195 48.79 -64.69 -2.42
N GLU A 196 49.28 -63.82 -1.54
CA GLU A 196 50.57 -63.98 -0.86
C GLU A 196 50.61 -65.20 0.06
N LYS A 197 49.55 -65.44 0.86
CA LYS A 197 49.39 -66.69 1.65
C LYS A 197 49.34 -67.94 0.77
N ARG A 198 48.62 -67.90 -0.36
CA ARG A 198 48.53 -69.05 -1.30
C ARG A 198 49.84 -69.35 -2.04
N SER A 199 50.73 -68.37 -2.20
CA SER A 199 52.08 -68.60 -2.73
C SER A 199 53.02 -69.18 -1.67
N PHE A 200 52.86 -68.79 -0.40
CA PHE A 200 53.65 -69.32 0.70
C PHE A 200 53.32 -70.78 1.01
N ASP A 201 52.03 -71.15 1.02
CA ASP A 201 51.57 -72.54 1.25
C ASP A 201 51.90 -73.51 0.09
N ARG A 202 52.35 -72.99 -1.07
CA ARG A 202 52.77 -73.81 -2.23
C ARG A 202 54.29 -74.01 -2.31
N ALA A 203 55.05 -73.32 -1.46
CA ALA A 203 56.51 -73.35 -1.43
C ALA A 203 57.08 -74.18 -0.25
N VAL A 204 56.21 -74.72 0.61
CA VAL A 204 56.51 -75.67 1.70
C VAL A 204 55.96 -77.04 1.29
#